data_AF-A0A2E8S4P7-F1
#
_entry.id   AF-A0A2E8S4P7-F1
#
_cell.length_a   1.000
_cell.length_b   1.000
_cell.length_c   1.000
_cell.angle_alpha   90.00
_cell.angle_beta   90.00
_cell.angle_gamma   90.00
#
_symmetry.space_group_name_H-M   'P 1'
#
loop_
_entity.id
_entity.type
_entity.pdbx_description
1 polymer ?
#
loop_
_entity_poly.entity_id
_entity_poly.type
_entity_poly.pdbx_seq_one_letter_code
_entity_poly.pdbx_strand_id
1 'polypeptide(L)'
;MLSMIFSFSLFRDQTLTVADQRTFAEYFGNLIPHPCVQGVPEDPDIFRTVQESGEDYSRDNFYHSDLMFLDKPPMGSALYAEEVPPYGADTEFCNMYLAYDALPDGLKKIE
;
A
#
# COMPACT_ATOMS: atom_id res chain seq x y z
N MET A 1 10.12 -8.22 19.66
CA MET A 1 9.54 -7.15 18.81
C MET A 1 10.59 -6.84 17.75
N LEU A 2 10.46 -7.38 16.54
CA LEU A 2 11.38 -7.03 15.45
C LEU A 2 11.20 -5.53 15.17
N SER A 3 12.27 -4.76 15.29
CA SER A 3 12.33 -3.41 14.73
C SER A 3 12.22 -3.55 13.22
N MET A 4 11.16 -2.99 12.63
CA MET A 4 11.05 -2.87 11.17
C MET A 4 12.04 -1.79 10.74
N ILE A 5 13.16 -2.22 10.15
CA ILE A 5 14.25 -1.33 9.71
C ILE A 5 13.86 -0.56 8.43
N PHE A 6 12.93 -1.09 7.66
CA PHE A 6 12.53 -0.56 6.36
C PHE A 6 11.03 -0.27 6.31
N SER A 7 10.66 0.92 5.82
CA SER A 7 9.27 1.36 5.60
C SER A 7 8.66 0.80 4.30
N PHE A 8 9.47 0.18 3.44
CA PHE A 8 9.08 -0.41 2.15
C PHE A 8 9.99 -1.59 1.82
N SER A 9 9.46 -2.63 1.18
CA SER A 9 10.23 -3.80 0.72
C SER A 9 9.69 -4.29 -0.61
N LEU A 10 10.60 -4.61 -1.54
CA LEU A 10 10.27 -5.11 -2.88
C LEU A 10 10.92 -6.47 -3.10
N PHE A 11 10.11 -7.45 -3.47
CA PHE A 11 10.53 -8.79 -3.85
C PHE A 11 10.30 -8.96 -5.34
N ARG A 12 11.39 -9.13 -6.11
CA ARG A 12 11.32 -9.27 -7.57
C ARG A 12 11.11 -10.73 -7.98
N ASP A 13 10.61 -10.92 -9.20
CA ASP A 13 10.52 -12.24 -9.86
C ASP A 13 9.69 -13.27 -9.08
N GLN A 14 8.60 -12.81 -8.46
CA GLN A 14 7.66 -13.67 -7.75
C GLN A 14 6.52 -14.13 -8.68
N THR A 15 6.01 -15.33 -8.44
CA THR A 15 4.81 -15.86 -9.10
C THR A 15 3.89 -16.38 -8.01
N LEU A 16 2.89 -15.58 -7.65
CA LEU A 16 1.99 -15.84 -6.53
C LEU A 16 0.57 -16.10 -7.03
N THR A 17 -0.11 -17.05 -6.39
CA THR A 17 -1.58 -17.11 -6.44
C THR A 17 -2.18 -16.13 -5.43
N VAL A 18 -3.49 -15.87 -5.52
CA VAL A 18 -4.22 -15.06 -4.52
C VAL A 18 -4.04 -15.64 -3.11
N ALA A 19 -4.06 -16.97 -2.98
CA ALA A 19 -3.84 -17.65 -1.70
C ALA A 19 -2.41 -17.47 -1.16
N ASP A 20 -1.40 -17.46 -2.04
CA ASP A 20 -0.01 -17.18 -1.63
C ASP A 20 0.14 -15.73 -1.17
N GLN A 21 -0.50 -14.77 -1.87
CA GLN A 21 -0.49 -13.37 -1.49
C GLN A 21 -1.17 -13.14 -0.13
N ARG A 22 -2.32 -13.77 0.14
CA ARG A 22 -2.94 -13.77 1.48
C ARG A 22 -1.97 -14.29 2.52
N THR A 23 -1.41 -15.48 2.28
CA THR A 23 -0.51 -16.13 3.24
C THR A 23 0.69 -15.23 3.54
N PHE A 24 1.24 -14.58 2.52
CA PHE A 24 2.31 -13.60 2.68
C PHE A 24 1.89 -12.43 3.57
N ALA A 25 0.72 -11.82 3.32
CA ALA A 25 0.22 -10.68 4.09
C ALA A 25 -0.07 -11.05 5.56
N GLU A 26 -0.58 -12.26 5.81
CA GLU A 26 -0.91 -12.75 7.17
C GLU A 26 0.30 -12.92 8.09
N TYR A 27 1.51 -13.04 7.54
CA TYR A 27 2.73 -12.99 8.36
C TYR A 27 2.95 -11.63 9.05
N PHE A 28 2.34 -10.56 8.53
CA PHE A 28 2.46 -9.20 9.07
C PHE A 28 1.26 -8.82 9.94
N GLY A 29 0.08 -9.35 9.65
CA GLY A 29 -1.13 -9.09 10.45
C GLY A 29 -2.40 -9.56 9.75
N ASN A 30 -3.54 -9.34 10.41
CA ASN A 30 -4.84 -9.68 9.83
C ASN A 30 -5.20 -8.71 8.70
N LEU A 31 -5.77 -9.23 7.63
CA LEU A 31 -6.31 -8.41 6.55
C LEU A 31 -7.52 -7.61 7.03
N ILE A 32 -7.70 -6.43 6.45
CA ILE A 32 -8.84 -5.55 6.70
C ILE A 32 -9.64 -5.46 5.40
N PRO A 33 -10.93 -5.84 5.38
CA PRO A 33 -11.76 -5.71 4.20
C PRO A 33 -11.84 -4.26 3.73
N HIS A 34 -11.67 -4.02 2.43
CA HIS A 34 -11.74 -2.66 1.90
C HIS A 34 -13.20 -2.15 1.88
N PRO A 35 -13.53 -1.00 2.50
CA PRO A 35 -14.91 -0.57 2.69
C PRO A 35 -15.62 -0.14 1.41
N CYS A 36 -14.86 0.23 0.37
CA CYS A 36 -15.40 0.82 -0.86
C CYS A 36 -15.09 0.03 -2.14
N VAL A 37 -14.32 -1.05 -2.04
CA VAL A 37 -13.86 -1.82 -3.20
C VAL A 37 -14.17 -3.28 -2.95
N GLN A 38 -14.78 -3.92 -3.95
CA GLN A 38 -15.10 -5.34 -3.87
C GLN A 38 -13.84 -6.17 -4.07
N GLY A 39 -13.66 -7.17 -3.21
CA GLY A 39 -12.60 -8.16 -3.38
C GLY A 39 -12.84 -9.13 -4.55
N VAL A 40 -11.83 -9.91 -4.86
CA VAL A 40 -11.88 -10.93 -5.92
C VAL A 40 -12.71 -12.13 -5.47
N PRO A 41 -13.30 -12.91 -6.40
CA PRO A 41 -14.13 -14.07 -6.05
C PRO A 41 -13.42 -15.13 -5.22
N GLU A 42 -12.12 -15.30 -5.43
CA GLU A 42 -11.26 -16.24 -4.72
C GLU A 42 -11.05 -15.83 -3.25
N ASP A 43 -11.09 -14.51 -2.99
CA ASP A 43 -10.79 -13.92 -1.70
C ASP A 43 -11.39 -12.51 -1.56
N PRO A 44 -12.45 -12.32 -0.74
CA PRO A 44 -13.15 -11.04 -0.63
C PRO A 44 -12.34 -9.94 0.08
N ASP A 45 -11.24 -10.26 0.75
CA ASP A 45 -10.39 -9.25 1.40
C ASP A 45 -9.24 -8.77 0.50
N ILE A 46 -9.03 -9.40 -0.65
CA ILE A 46 -8.03 -9.01 -1.65
C ILE A 46 -8.77 -8.39 -2.83
N PHE A 47 -8.38 -7.20 -3.25
CA PHE A 47 -8.97 -6.52 -4.41
C PHE A 47 -7.91 -6.18 -5.46
N ARG A 48 -8.38 -5.95 -6.69
CA ARG A 48 -7.52 -5.52 -7.81
C ARG A 48 -7.59 -4.02 -8.00
N THR A 49 -6.42 -3.41 -8.16
CA THR A 49 -6.27 -2.04 -8.67
C THR A 49 -5.98 -2.14 -10.16
N VAL A 50 -6.95 -1.75 -10.99
CA VAL A 50 -6.86 -1.80 -12.45
C VAL A 50 -7.02 -0.38 -12.98
N GLN A 51 -6.14 0.00 -13.90
CA GLN A 51 -6.27 1.18 -14.73
C GLN A 51 -6.37 0.72 -16.18
N GLU A 52 -7.53 0.96 -16.81
CA GLU A 52 -7.79 0.52 -18.17
C GLU A 52 -7.16 1.46 -19.20
N SER A 53 -6.86 0.92 -20.39
CA SER A 53 -6.29 1.72 -21.48
C SER A 53 -7.24 2.86 -21.89
N GLY A 54 -6.76 4.09 -21.83
CA GLY A 54 -7.51 5.29 -22.19
C GLY A 54 -8.19 5.98 -20.99
N GLU A 55 -8.02 5.46 -19.78
CA GLU A 55 -8.40 6.16 -18.55
C GLU A 55 -7.34 7.21 -18.18
N ASP A 56 -7.73 8.48 -18.23
CA ASP A 56 -6.89 9.63 -17.87
C ASP A 56 -6.87 9.92 -16.36
N TYR A 57 -7.61 9.13 -15.57
CA TYR A 57 -7.74 9.31 -14.13
C TYR A 57 -7.24 8.07 -13.39
N SER A 58 -6.14 8.24 -12.64
CA SER A 58 -5.75 7.28 -11.60
C SER A 58 -6.39 7.70 -10.28
N ARG A 59 -7.03 6.74 -9.60
CA ARG A 59 -7.67 6.94 -8.28
C ARG A 59 -6.70 7.42 -7.21
N ASP A 60 -5.41 7.16 -7.41
CA ASP A 60 -4.38 7.27 -6.38
C ASP A 60 -3.24 8.24 -6.78
N ASN A 61 -3.51 9.17 -7.72
CA ASN A 61 -2.51 10.11 -8.24
C ASN A 61 -2.24 11.31 -7.30
N PHE A 62 -2.13 11.06 -6.00
CA PHE A 62 -1.74 12.04 -4.98
C PHE A 62 -1.12 11.34 -3.77
N TYR A 63 -0.29 12.05 -3.01
CA TYR A 63 0.30 11.53 -1.78
C TYR A 63 -0.78 11.27 -0.72
N HIS A 64 -0.86 10.03 -0.26
CA HIS A 64 -1.81 9.60 0.77
C HIS A 64 -1.27 8.44 1.61
N SER A 65 -1.98 8.11 2.68
CA SER A 65 -1.86 6.85 3.41
C SER A 65 -3.20 6.13 3.35
N ASP A 66 -3.17 4.83 3.05
CA ASP A 66 -4.38 4.04 2.85
C ASP A 66 -5.33 4.09 4.03
N LEU A 67 -6.62 4.28 3.74
CA LEU A 67 -7.72 4.22 4.71
C LEU A 67 -7.49 5.05 6.00
N MET A 68 -6.74 6.16 5.90
CA MET A 68 -6.42 7.03 7.04
C MET A 68 -7.63 7.66 7.73
N PHE A 69 -8.82 7.54 7.13
CA PHE A 69 -10.09 8.00 7.69
C PHE A 69 -10.74 7.01 8.67
N LEU A 70 -10.24 5.77 8.77
CA LEU A 70 -10.72 4.79 9.75
C LEU A 70 -10.20 5.10 11.15
N ASP A 71 -10.97 4.76 12.19
CA ASP A 71 -10.52 4.87 13.59
C ASP A 71 -9.24 4.08 13.86
N LYS A 72 -9.06 2.98 13.13
CA LYS A 72 -7.87 2.13 13.15
C LYS A 72 -7.41 1.88 11.72
N PRO A 73 -6.57 2.78 11.16
CA PRO A 73 -6.02 2.59 9.82
C PRO A 73 -5.15 1.33 9.74
N PRO A 74 -4.95 0.78 8.52
CA PRO A 74 -4.08 -0.37 8.31
C PRO A 74 -2.63 -0.07 8.73
N MET A 75 -1.95 -1.10 9.21
CA MET A 75 -0.52 -0.99 9.56
C MET A 75 0.40 -0.94 8.33
N GLY A 76 -0.11 -1.33 7.17
CA GLY A 76 0.59 -1.37 5.90
C GLY A 76 -0.24 -2.08 4.84
N SER A 77 0.30 -2.12 3.62
CA SER A 77 -0.35 -2.69 2.44
C SER A 77 0.60 -3.65 1.73
N ALA A 78 0.05 -4.72 1.14
CA ALA A 78 0.80 -5.69 0.33
C ALA A 78 0.28 -5.67 -1.11
N LEU A 79 1.15 -5.25 -2.03
CA LEU A 79 0.83 -5.12 -3.46
C LEU A 79 1.53 -6.24 -4.24
N TYR A 80 0.80 -6.83 -5.20
CA TYR A 80 1.35 -7.80 -6.15
C TYR A 80 1.07 -7.31 -7.57
N ALA A 81 2.13 -7.20 -8.36
CA ALA A 81 2.06 -6.73 -9.74
C ALA A 81 1.68 -7.89 -10.66
N GLU A 82 0.43 -7.92 -11.12
CA GLU A 82 -0.10 -8.92 -12.07
C GLU A 82 0.17 -8.51 -13.52
N GLU A 83 -0.19 -7.28 -13.89
CA GLU A 83 0.08 -6.69 -15.20
C GLU A 83 0.63 -5.26 -15.03
N VAL A 84 1.73 -4.94 -15.73
CA VAL A 84 2.40 -3.62 -15.64
C VAL A 84 2.79 -3.16 -17.03
N PRO A 85 2.54 -1.90 -17.42
CA PRO A 85 3.02 -1.36 -18.69
C PRO A 85 4.57 -1.31 -18.72
N PRO A 86 5.18 -1.23 -19.91
CA PRO A 86 6.64 -1.18 -20.03
C PRO A 86 7.28 0.07 -19.36
N TYR A 87 6.50 1.12 -19.12
CA TYR A 87 6.88 2.32 -18.38
C TYR A 87 5.65 3.09 -17.90
N GLY A 88 5.83 3.98 -16.92
CA GLY A 88 4.84 5.00 -16.53
C GLY A 88 3.86 4.62 -15.42
N ALA A 89 4.01 3.45 -14.80
CA ALA A 89 3.22 3.00 -13.64
C ALA A 89 4.06 2.94 -12.36
N ASP A 90 4.96 3.90 -12.19
CA ASP A 90 5.82 3.99 -11.01
C ASP A 90 4.98 4.37 -9.78
N THR A 91 5.37 3.85 -8.61
CA THR A 91 4.78 4.23 -7.33
C THR A 91 5.84 4.90 -6.47
N GLU A 92 5.57 6.12 -6.04
CA GLU A 92 6.45 6.88 -5.14
C GLU A 92 6.11 6.60 -3.68
N PHE A 93 7.12 6.55 -2.82
CA PHE A 93 6.98 6.39 -1.38
C PHE A 93 7.69 7.53 -0.65
N CYS A 94 7.06 8.04 0.42
CA CYS A 94 7.65 9.05 1.30
C CYS A 94 7.79 8.50 2.73
N ASN A 95 8.98 8.67 3.32
CA ASN A 95 9.22 8.27 4.71
C ASN A 95 8.81 9.40 5.66
N MET A 96 7.67 9.23 6.33
CA MET A 96 7.13 10.26 7.24
C MET A 96 7.95 10.46 8.53
N TYR A 97 8.75 9.48 8.95
CA TYR A 97 9.69 9.67 10.07
C TYR A 97 10.79 10.65 9.67
N LEU A 98 11.42 10.43 8.51
CA LEU A 98 12.45 11.33 8.00
C LEU A 98 11.88 12.70 7.65
N ALA A 99 10.67 12.77 7.11
CA ALA A 99 9.98 14.03 6.85
C ALA A 99 9.77 14.83 8.13
N TYR A 100 9.31 14.18 9.21
CA TYR A 100 9.17 14.82 10.53
C TYR A 100 10.53 15.24 11.08
N ASP A 101 11.54 14.38 11.05
CA ASP A 101 12.88 14.66 11.56
C ASP A 101 13.56 15.84 10.84
N ALA A 102 13.27 16.03 9.56
CA ALA A 102 13.76 17.14 8.76
C ALA A 102 13.06 18.48 9.06
N LEU A 103 11.95 18.50 9.81
CA LEU A 103 11.29 19.75 10.19
C LEU A 103 12.19 20.59 11.12
N PRO A 104 12.19 21.92 10.99
CA PRO A 104 12.75 22.82 11.99
C PRO A 104 12.14 22.57 13.37
N ASP A 105 12.95 22.67 14.43
CA ASP A 105 12.52 22.41 15.81
C ASP A 105 11.32 23.25 16.26
N GLY A 106 11.15 24.44 15.69
CA GLY A 106 9.98 25.28 15.95
C GLY A 106 8.67 24.68 15.44
N LEU A 107 8.68 24.03 14.28
CA LEU A 107 7.48 23.39 13.71
C LEU A 107 7.14 22.08 14.43
N LYS A 108 8.14 21.33 14.91
CA LYS A 108 7.92 20.09 15.68
C LYS A 108 7.17 20.30 17.00
N LYS A 109 7.15 21.53 17.53
CA LYS A 109 6.56 21.90 18.82
C LYS A 109 5.19 22.56 18.70
N ILE A 110 4.64 22.68 17.49
CA ILE A 110 3.31 23.22 17.28
C ILE A 110 2.31 22.10 17.65
N GLU A 111 1.55 22.34 18.72
CA GLU A 111 0.41 21.52 19.14
C GLU A 111 -0.90 21.97 18.46
#